data_AF-A0A089NN17-F1
#
_entry.id   AF-A0A089NN17-F1
#
_cell.length_a   1.000
_cell.length_b   1.000
_cell.length_c   1.000
_cell.angle_alpha   90.00
_cell.angle_beta   90.00
_cell.angle_gamma   90.00
#
_symmetry.space_group_name_H-M   'P 1'
#
loop_
_entity.id
_entity.type
_entity.pdbx_description
1 polymer ?
#
loop_
_entity_poly.entity_id
_entity_poly.type
_entity_poly.pdbx_seq_one_letter_code
_entity_poly.pdbx_strand_id
1 'polypeptide(L)'
;MTEGWWDLAPKACETLLKGALAARFYYVFAVDYTRGGEWSGRSLMCTRDSEFTIRGIEDCLARGYDRNGFFEVDTGEQKSWTIQLTDPNRAEAPAKP
;
A
#
# COMPACT_ATOMS: atom_id res chain seq x y z
N MET A 1 -6.89 -10.04 -3.02
CA MET A 1 -6.43 -9.62 -4.36
C MET A 1 -5.54 -8.43 -4.16
N THR A 2 -4.42 -8.37 -4.87
CA THR A 2 -3.50 -7.23 -4.87
C THR A 2 -3.48 -6.61 -6.25
N GLU A 3 -3.39 -5.29 -6.28
CA GLU A 3 -3.35 -4.48 -7.50
C GLU A 3 -2.23 -3.45 -7.35
N GLY A 4 -1.64 -3.05 -8.46
CA GLY A 4 -0.53 -2.09 -8.54
C GLY A 4 0.04 -2.11 -9.96
N TRP A 5 1.10 -1.39 -10.30
CA TRP A 5 1.63 -0.22 -9.62
C TRP A 5 0.91 1.03 -10.10
N TRP A 6 0.82 2.03 -9.22
CA TRP A 6 0.39 3.37 -9.59
C TRP A 6 1.53 4.34 -9.32
N ASP A 7 1.84 5.16 -10.31
CA ASP A 7 2.81 6.24 -10.15
C ASP A 7 2.13 7.48 -9.57
N LEU A 8 2.62 7.91 -8.40
CA LEU A 8 2.11 9.08 -7.69
C LEU A 8 3.17 10.17 -7.61
N ALA A 9 2.80 11.38 -8.01
CA ALA A 9 3.67 12.54 -7.83
C ALA A 9 3.80 12.91 -6.34
N PRO A 10 4.96 13.43 -5.90
CA PRO A 10 5.11 13.92 -4.54
C PRO A 10 4.05 14.96 -4.18
N LYS A 11 3.44 14.83 -3.00
CA LYS A 11 2.37 15.71 -2.47
C LYS A 11 1.04 15.66 -3.26
N ALA A 12 0.90 14.75 -4.23
CA ALA A 12 -0.38 14.54 -4.89
C ALA A 12 -1.37 13.83 -3.95
N CYS A 13 -2.65 14.18 -4.07
CA CYS A 13 -3.76 13.48 -3.42
C CYS A 13 -4.60 12.83 -4.52
N GLU A 14 -4.38 11.55 -4.76
CA GLU A 14 -4.98 10.78 -5.87
C GLU A 14 -5.91 9.69 -5.35
N THR A 15 -6.97 9.40 -6.12
CA THR A 15 -7.89 8.29 -5.81
C THR A 15 -7.46 7.03 -6.55
N LEU A 16 -6.80 6.12 -5.83
CA LEU A 16 -6.34 4.85 -6.39
C LEU A 16 -7.47 3.83 -6.56
N LEU A 17 -8.28 3.63 -5.52
CA LEU A 17 -9.43 2.73 -5.56
C LEU A 17 -10.70 3.55 -5.77
N LYS A 18 -11.33 3.39 -6.94
CA LYS A 18 -12.56 4.10 -7.29
C LYS A 18 -13.78 3.42 -6.67
N GLY A 19 -14.78 4.23 -6.31
CA GLY A 19 -16.05 3.76 -5.75
C GLY A 19 -16.02 3.64 -4.22
N ALA A 20 -17.11 3.12 -3.65
CA ALA A 20 -17.21 2.92 -2.22
C ALA A 20 -16.33 1.74 -1.76
N LEU A 21 -15.56 1.96 -0.70
CA LEU A 21 -14.80 0.90 -0.05
C LEU A 21 -15.74 -0.21 0.42
N ALA A 22 -15.38 -1.45 0.11
CA ALA A 22 -16.17 -2.64 0.39
C ALA A 22 -15.69 -3.41 1.63
N ALA A 23 -14.52 -3.06 2.17
CA ALA A 23 -13.90 -3.72 3.32
C ALA A 23 -13.51 -2.71 4.40
N ARG A 24 -13.29 -3.20 5.62
CA ARG A 24 -12.74 -2.42 6.74
C ARG A 24 -11.22 -2.34 6.69
N PHE A 25 -10.56 -3.43 6.33
CA PHE A 25 -9.11 -3.50 6.32
C PHE A 25 -8.61 -3.48 4.88
N TYR A 26 -7.71 -2.55 4.60
CA TYR A 26 -6.98 -2.46 3.35
C TYR A 26 -5.50 -2.64 3.63
N TYR A 27 -4.79 -3.22 2.68
CA TYR A 27 -3.36 -3.48 2.80
C TYR A 27 -2.64 -2.67 1.73
N VAL A 28 -1.65 -1.89 2.15
CA VAL A 28 -0.93 -0.98 1.26
C VAL A 28 0.57 -1.30 1.31
N PHE A 29 1.19 -1.24 0.14
CA PHE A 29 2.63 -1.28 -0.05
C PHE A 29 2.98 -0.15 -1.02
N ALA A 30 4.04 0.60 -0.72
CA ALA A 30 4.49 1.71 -1.55
C ALA A 30 6.01 1.85 -1.49
N VAL A 31 6.60 2.40 -2.55
CA VAL A 31 8.05 2.61 -2.67
C VAL A 31 8.29 4.04 -3.15
N ASP A 32 9.20 4.78 -2.50
CA ASP A 32 9.70 6.07 -2.99
C ASP A 32 10.93 5.81 -3.88
N TYR A 33 10.72 5.71 -5.18
CA TYR A 33 11.79 5.49 -6.15
C TYR A 33 12.74 6.70 -6.30
N THR A 34 12.36 7.89 -5.82
CA THR A 34 13.16 9.11 -5.99
C THR A 34 14.16 9.29 -4.86
N ARG A 35 13.71 9.16 -3.61
CA ARG A 35 14.55 9.37 -2.42
C ARG A 35 15.00 8.06 -1.78
N GLY A 36 14.44 6.93 -2.22
CA GLY A 36 14.57 5.66 -1.54
C GLY A 36 13.68 5.61 -0.30
N GLY A 37 13.12 4.44 -0.04
CA GLY A 37 12.22 4.20 1.08
C GLY A 37 11.06 3.32 0.66
N GLU A 38 10.54 2.55 1.62
CA GLU A 38 9.38 1.70 1.42
C GLU A 38 8.42 1.83 2.59
N TRP A 39 7.12 1.85 2.28
CA TRP A 39 6.07 1.66 3.25
C TRP A 39 5.66 0.20 3.21
N SER A 40 6.27 -0.58 4.10
CA SER A 40 6.03 -2.01 4.22
C SER A 40 5.48 -2.38 5.59
N GLY A 41 4.89 -3.56 5.68
CA GLY A 41 4.33 -4.10 6.92
C GLY A 41 4.42 -5.62 7.00
N ARG A 42 3.70 -6.20 7.96
CA ARG A 42 3.82 -7.63 8.29
C ARG A 42 2.98 -8.54 7.39
N SER A 43 2.03 -8.00 6.64
CA SER A 43 1.11 -8.78 5.82
C SER A 43 1.75 -9.11 4.48
N LEU A 44 2.22 -10.34 4.32
CA LEU A 44 2.93 -10.75 3.10
C LEU A 44 1.95 -11.05 1.97
N MET A 45 2.12 -10.39 0.83
CA MET A 45 1.29 -10.57 -0.37
C MET A 45 2.13 -10.57 -1.65
N CYS A 46 1.53 -11.02 -2.76
CA CYS A 46 2.20 -11.08 -4.05
C CYS A 46 2.17 -9.74 -4.78
N THR A 47 3.28 -9.38 -5.42
CA THR A 47 3.43 -8.20 -6.29
C THR A 47 4.24 -8.53 -7.54
N ARG A 48 4.33 -7.60 -8.49
CA ARG A 48 5.28 -7.65 -9.62
C ARG A 48 6.04 -6.35 -9.70
N ASP A 49 6.95 -6.23 -10.65
CA ASP A 49 7.72 -5.01 -10.98
C ASP A 49 6.99 -4.06 -11.98
N SER A 50 5.88 -4.52 -12.54
CA SER A 50 5.06 -3.88 -13.59
C SER A 50 3.58 -3.90 -13.20
N GLU A 51 2.70 -3.17 -13.89
CA GLU A 51 1.26 -3.17 -13.58
C GLU A 51 0.68 -4.60 -13.51
N PHE A 52 -0.09 -4.87 -12.45
CA PHE A 52 -0.53 -6.18 -12.04
C PHE A 52 -1.88 -6.16 -11.33
N THR A 53 -2.61 -7.26 -11.49
CA THR A 53 -3.73 -7.66 -10.65
C THR A 53 -3.56 -9.12 -10.31
N ILE A 54 -3.33 -9.46 -9.04
CA ILE A 54 -3.05 -10.82 -8.59
C ILE A 54 -4.14 -11.27 -7.62
N ARG A 55 -4.66 -12.47 -7.85
CA ARG A 55 -5.56 -13.17 -6.93
C ARG A 55 -4.75 -14.17 -6.12
N GLY A 56 -5.07 -14.25 -4.82
CA GLY A 56 -4.36 -15.10 -3.87
C GLY A 56 -3.03 -14.51 -3.38
N ILE A 57 -2.51 -15.10 -2.33
CA ILE A 57 -1.21 -14.76 -1.70
C ILE A 57 -0.28 -15.98 -1.61
N GLU A 58 -0.77 -17.13 -2.04
CA GLU A 58 -0.08 -18.40 -2.09
C GLU A 58 0.95 -18.45 -3.22
N ASP A 59 2.10 -19.06 -2.91
CA ASP A 59 3.15 -19.44 -3.84
C ASP A 59 3.64 -18.30 -4.77
N CYS A 60 3.71 -17.05 -4.27
CA CYS A 60 4.10 -15.88 -5.08
C CYS A 60 5.35 -16.15 -5.94
N LEU A 61 6.44 -16.61 -5.31
CA LEU A 61 7.71 -16.86 -5.99
C LEU A 61 7.60 -17.97 -7.05
N ALA A 62 6.88 -19.06 -6.76
CA ALA A 62 6.71 -20.16 -7.71
C ALA A 62 5.80 -19.76 -8.90
N ARG A 63 4.94 -18.76 -8.69
CA ARG A 63 4.09 -18.16 -9.73
C ARG A 63 4.80 -17.03 -10.50
N GLY A 64 6.07 -16.73 -10.17
CA GLY A 64 6.85 -15.67 -10.81
C GLY A 64 6.51 -14.26 -10.33
N TYR A 65 5.97 -14.14 -9.12
CA TYR A 65 5.68 -12.89 -8.44
C TYR A 65 6.66 -12.67 -7.28
N ASP A 66 6.86 -11.41 -6.92
CA ASP A 66 7.58 -11.04 -5.71
C ASP A 66 6.69 -11.21 -4.47
N ARG A 67 7.32 -11.29 -3.31
CA ARG A 67 6.64 -11.37 -2.02
C ARG A 67 7.03 -10.16 -1.17
N ASN A 68 6.11 -9.21 -1.07
CA ASN A 68 6.32 -7.96 -0.34
C ASN A 68 5.40 -7.84 0.87
N GLY A 69 5.86 -7.08 1.87
CA GLY A 69 5.13 -6.83 3.11
C GLY A 69 4.25 -5.59 2.99
N PHE A 70 2.97 -5.74 3.27
CA PHE A 70 1.98 -4.65 3.26
C PHE A 70 1.67 -4.24 4.69
N PHE A 71 1.47 -2.94 4.92
CA PHE A 71 0.91 -2.44 6.17
C PHE A 71 -0.61 -2.42 6.09
N GLU A 72 -1.24 -2.69 7.23
CA GLU A 72 -2.69 -2.72 7.35
C GLU A 72 -3.23 -1.31 7.66
N VAL A 73 -4.31 -0.96 6.98
CA VAL A 73 -5.06 0.28 7.16
C VAL A 73 -6.47 -0.09 7.59
N ASP A 74 -6.84 0.25 8.82
CA ASP A 74 -8.21 0.14 9.31
C ASP A 74 -8.99 1.39 8.91
N THR A 75 -9.93 1.23 7.99
CA THR A 75 -10.80 2.31 7.50
C THR A 75 -12.02 2.51 8.38
N GLY A 76 -12.23 1.68 9.41
CA GLY A 76 -13.39 1.76 10.28
C GLY A 76 -14.73 1.62 9.54
N GLU A 77 -14.76 0.82 8.47
CA GLU A 77 -15.93 0.64 7.59
C GLU A 77 -16.38 1.90 6.83
N GLN A 78 -15.52 2.92 6.77
CA GLN A 78 -15.81 4.12 5.98
C GLN A 78 -15.83 3.80 4.48
N LYS A 79 -16.76 4.43 3.75
CA LYS A 79 -16.93 4.26 2.30
C LYS A 79 -15.86 4.98 1.48
N SER A 80 -15.09 5.86 2.10
CA SER A 80 -13.99 6.62 1.50
C SER A 80 -12.92 6.84 2.56
N TRP A 81 -11.65 6.67 2.21
CA TRP A 81 -10.54 6.80 3.14
C TRP A 81 -9.33 7.42 2.44
N THR A 82 -8.55 8.21 3.18
CA THR A 82 -7.31 8.81 2.68
C THR A 82 -6.20 8.55 3.69
N ILE A 83 -5.11 7.97 3.21
CA ILE A 83 -3.85 7.85 3.97
C ILE A 83 -2.82 8.83 3.44
N GLN A 84 -1.94 9.30 4.32
CA GLN A 84 -0.75 10.03 3.91
C GLN A 84 0.45 9.11 4.03
N LEU A 85 1.19 8.94 2.92
CA LEU A 85 2.45 8.21 2.90
C LEU A 85 3.57 9.17 3.35
N THR A 86 3.81 9.22 4.66
CA THR A 86 4.90 10.02 5.24
C THR A 86 6.13 9.16 5.49
N ASP A 87 7.32 9.74 5.36
CA ASP A 87 8.60 9.04 5.53
C ASP A 87 8.60 8.11 6.77
N PRO A 88 8.76 6.78 6.59
CA PRO A 88 8.70 5.82 7.68
C PRO A 88 9.85 5.95 8.68
N ASN A 89 10.96 6.60 8.30
CA ASN A 89 12.04 6.97 9.23
C ASN A 89 11.72 8.21 10.06
N ARG A 90 10.59 8.87 9.79
CA ARG A 90 9.97 9.88 10.65
C ARG A 90 8.73 9.28 11.28
N ALA A 91 8.89 8.21 12.06
CA ALA A 91 7.88 7.86 13.05
C ALA A 91 7.61 9.12 13.89
N GLU A 92 6.35 9.52 13.93
CA GLU A 92 5.81 10.72 14.55
C GLU A 92 6.54 11.07 15.86
N ALA A 93 7.29 12.19 15.85
CA ALA A 93 7.45 12.94 17.08
C ALA A 93 6.03 13.38 17.49
N PRO A 94 5.55 13.04 18.69
CA PRO A 94 4.21 13.43 19.09
C PRO A 94 4.11 14.95 19.02
N ALA A 95 3.07 15.45 18.35
CA ALA A 95 2.71 16.86 18.45
C ALA A 95 2.45 17.16 19.93
N LYS A 96 3.41 17.82 20.58
CA LYS A 96 3.22 18.34 21.93
C LYS A 96 2.17 19.47 21.86
N PRO A 97 1.26 19.54 22.85
CA PRO A 97 0.24 20.58 22.93
C PRO A 97 0.84 21.98 23.09
#